data_AF-A0A1Y0BJQ9-F1
#
_entry.id   AF-A0A1Y0BJQ9-F1
#
_cell.length_a   1.000
_cell.length_b   1.000
_cell.length_c   1.000
_cell.angle_alpha   90.00
_cell.angle_beta   90.00
_cell.angle_gamma   90.00
#
_symmetry.space_group_name_H-M   'P 1'
#
loop_
_entity.id
_entity.type
_entity.pdbx_description
1 polymer ?
#
loop_
_entity_poly.entity_id
_entity_poly.type
_entity_poly.pdbx_seq_one_letter_code
_entity_poly.pdbx_strand_id
1 'polypeptide(L)' 'MTSGFTIMMSAEGGTTAVLTSGEYRDLIELQGEGDKVRAVFRERRAVYDANVLPRYIVFPF' A
#
# COMPACT_ATOMS: atom_id res chain seq x y z
N MET A 1 5.74 3.21 -9.74
CA MET A 1 5.04 4.38 -9.16
C MET A 1 5.08 4.26 -7.65
N THR A 2 5.16 5.37 -6.92
CA THR A 2 5.10 5.38 -5.44
C THR A 2 3.91 6.17 -4.93
N SER A 3 3.25 5.67 -3.89
CA SER A 3 2.14 6.36 -3.22
C SER A 3 2.20 6.10 -1.72
N GLY A 4 2.09 7.15 -0.90
CA GLY A 4 2.02 7.02 0.55
C GLY A 4 0.70 6.42 1.03
N PHE A 5 0.71 5.75 2.18
CA PHE A 5 -0.47 5.32 2.91
C PHE A 5 -0.33 5.53 4.42
N THR A 6 -1.46 5.56 5.11
CA THR A 6 -1.52 5.57 6.58
C THR A 6 -2.65 4.66 7.02
N ILE A 7 -2.35 3.78 7.98
CA ILE A 7 -3.33 2.89 8.61
C ILE A 7 -3.69 3.49 9.96
N MET A 8 -4.96 3.81 10.14
CA MET A 8 -5.51 4.26 11.41
C MET A 8 -6.28 3.13 12.08
N MET A 9 -6.27 3.10 13.41
CA MET A 9 -7.02 2.14 14.20
C MET A 9 -7.78 2.90 15.29
N SER A 10 -9.04 2.50 15.51
CA SER A 10 -9.81 2.88 16.68
C SER A 10 -9.84 1.70 17.63
N ALA A 11 -9.27 1.86 18.83
CA ALA A 11 -9.39 0.85 19.88
C ALA A 11 -10.83 0.81 20.41
N GLU A 12 -11.21 -0.28 21.09
CA GLU A 12 -12.56 -0.46 21.66
C GLU A 12 -12.99 0.70 22.59
N GLY A 13 -12.04 1.45 23.14
CA GLY A 13 -12.28 2.67 23.93
C GLY A 13 -12.48 3.96 23.12
N GLY A 14 -12.64 3.89 21.80
CA GLY A 14 -13.00 5.02 20.93
C GLY A 14 -11.87 6.00 20.59
N THR A 15 -10.65 5.74 21.06
CA THR A 15 -9.48 6.56 20.68
C THR A 15 -8.96 6.09 19.33
N THR A 16 -8.96 7.00 18.35
CA THR A 16 -8.32 6.78 17.04
C THR A 16 -6.86 7.21 17.10
N ALA A 17 -5.97 6.34 16.62
CA ALA A 17 -4.55 6.63 16.50
C ALA A 17 -3.99 6.09 15.18
N VAL A 18 -2.85 6.65 14.76
CA VAL A 18 -2.06 6.07 13.66
C VAL A 18 -1.46 4.76 14.15
N LEU A 19 -1.78 3.68 13.46
CA LEU A 19 -1.22 2.36 13.72
C LEU A 19 0.13 2.20 13.04
N THR A 20 0.22 2.58 11.76
CA THR A 20 1.45 2.57 10.96
C THR A 20 1.28 3.40 9.67
N SER A 21 2.38 3.67 8.98
CA SER A 21 2.44 4.34 7.68
C SER A 21 3.45 3.65 6.78
N GLY A 22 3.44 4.03 5.51
CA GLY A 22 4.43 3.57 4.56
C GLY A 22 4.10 4.03 3.15
N GLU A 23 4.70 3.33 2.18
CA GLU A 23 4.48 3.56 0.76
C GLU A 23 4.15 2.27 0.02
N TYR A 24 3.27 2.38 -0.97
CA TYR A 24 3.11 1.40 -2.01
C TYR A 24 4.14 1.67 -3.11
N ARG A 25 4.87 0.63 -3.49
CA ARG A 25 5.73 0.61 -4.67
C ARG A 25 5.07 -0.27 -5.71
N ASP A 26 4.54 0.36 -6.74
CA ASP A 26 3.78 -0.29 -7.81
C ASP A 26 4.66 -0.50 -9.04
N LEU A 27 4.64 -1.72 -9.57
CA LEU A 27 5.18 -2.07 -10.88
C LEU A 27 4.03 -2.06 -11.89
N ILE A 28 4.07 -1.11 -12.80
CA ILE A 28 3.14 -1.00 -13.93
C ILE A 28 3.95 -1.27 -15.19
N GLU A 29 3.51 -2.25 -15.97
CA GLU A 29 4.12 -2.58 -17.25
C GLU A 29 3.24 -2.06 -18.37
N LEU A 30 3.85 -1.41 -19.35
CA LEU A 30 3.17 -1.06 -20.60
C LEU A 30 3.29 -2.26 -21.56
N GLN A 31 2.16 -2.81 -21.96
CA GLN A 31 2.10 -3.94 -22.89
C GLN A 31 1.36 -3.55 -24.17
N GLY A 32 1.81 -4.10 -25.30
CA GLY A 32 1.25 -3.83 -26.63
C GLY A 32 2.19 -3.02 -27.51
N GLU A 33 1.78 -2.77 -28.75
CA GLU A 33 2.55 -2.02 -29.75
C GLU A 33 1.67 -0.96 -30.42
N GLY A 34 2.29 0.13 -30.86
CA GLY A 34 1.62 1.25 -31.54
C GLY A 34 0.53 1.88 -30.67
N ASP A 35 -0.65 2.10 -31.25
CA ASP A 35 -1.79 2.74 -30.55
C ASP A 35 -2.51 1.81 -29.57
N LYS A 36 -2.05 0.55 -29.41
CA LYS A 36 -2.66 -0.46 -28.54
C LYS A 36 -1.85 -0.73 -27.28
N VAL A 37 -1.08 0.25 -26.81
CA VAL A 37 -0.38 0.16 -25.53
C VAL A 37 -1.38 0.27 -24.38
N ARG A 38 -1.34 -0.69 -23.46
CA ARG A 38 -2.13 -0.69 -22.22
C ARG A 38 -1.22 -0.77 -20.99
N ALA A 39 -1.58 -0.03 -19.95
CA ALA A 39 -0.96 -0.17 -18.64
C ALA A 39 -1.53 -1.39 -17.93
N VAL A 40 -0.65 -2.30 -17.52
CA VAL A 40 -0.99 -3.51 -16.78
C VAL A 40 -0.35 -3.42 -15.40
N PHE A 41 -1.19 -3.50 -14.37
CA PHE A 41 -0.74 -3.61 -13.00
C PHE A 41 -0.15 -5.00 -12.77
N ARG A 42 1.14 -5.07 -12.43
CA ARG A 42 1.86 -6.33 -12.25
C ARG A 42 2.03 -6.70 -10.80
N GLU A 43 2.50 -5.74 -10.01
CA GLU A 43 2.87 -5.97 -8.62
C GLU A 43 2.66 -4.69 -7.83
N ARG A 44 2.27 -4.87 -6.57
CA ARG A 44 2.34 -3.84 -5.54
C ARG A 44 3.02 -4.40 -4.32
N ARG A 45 3.96 -3.62 -3.80
CA ARG A 45 4.64 -3.89 -2.54
C ARG A 45 4.36 -2.78 -1.55
N ALA A 46 3.78 -3.13 -0.41
CA ALA A 46 3.69 -2.22 0.74
C ALA A 46 5.04 -2.23 1.50
N VAL A 47 5.65 -1.07 1.64
CA VAL A 47 6.87 -0.85 2.42
C VAL A 47 6.49 0.02 3.61
N TYR A 48 6.58 -0.54 4.81
CA TYR A 48 6.22 0.16 6.04
C TYR A 48 7.41 0.98 6.56
N ASP A 49 7.12 2.14 7.15
CA ASP A 49 8.15 2.99 7.79
C ASP A 49 8.62 2.41 9.14
N ALA A 50 7.83 1.49 9.71
CA ALA A 50 8.09 0.87 11.00
C ALA A 50 8.86 -0.45 10.86
N ASN A 51 9.87 -0.66 11.71
CA ASN A 51 10.63 -1.91 11.80
C ASN A 51 9.89 -3.03 12.55
N VAL A 52 8.85 -2.69 13.31
CA VAL A 52 8.02 -3.63 14.06
C VAL A 52 6.57 -3.33 13.75
N LEU A 53 5.88 -4.31 13.19
CA LEU A 53 4.45 -4.20 12.92
C LEU A 53 3.63 -4.70 14.12
N PRO A 54 2.52 -4.03 14.46
CA PRO A 54 1.54 -4.57 15.40
C PRO A 54 1.08 -5.97 14.95
N ARG A 55 0.81 -6.85 15.93
CA ARG A 55 0.57 -8.30 15.72
C ARG A 55 -0.55 -8.65 14.74
N TYR A 56 -1.49 -7.75 14.48
CA TYR A 56 -2.67 -8.01 13.64
C TYR A 56 -2.90 -6.86 12.67
N ILE A 57 -2.07 -6.78 11.63
CA ILE A 57 -2.37 -5.94 10.46
C ILE A 57 -2.92 -6.84 9.35
N VAL A 58 -4.23 -6.73 9.10
CA VAL A 58 -4.89 -7.31 7.93
C VAL A 58 -5.42 -6.14 7.10
N PHE A 59 -4.51 -5.42 6.46
CA PHE A 59 -4.85 -4.31 5.57
C PHE A 59 -4.69 -4.78 4.12
N PRO A 60 -5.59 -4.43 3.19
CA PRO A 60 -5.52 -4.92 1.82
C PRO A 60 -4.20 -4.52 1.14
N PHE A 61 -3.57 -5.53 0.53
CA PHE A 61 -2.32 -5.47 -0.22
C PHE A 61 -2.61 -5.46 -1.73
#